data_AF-X0SEY3-F1
#
_entry.id   AF-X0SEY3-F1
#
_cell.length_a   1.000
_cell.length_b   1.000
_cell.length_c   1.000
_cell.angle_alpha   90.00
_cell.angle_beta   90.00
_cell.angle_gamma   90.00
#
_symmetry.space_group_name_H-M   'P 1'
#
loop_
_entity.id
_entity.type
_entity.pdbx_description
1 polymer ?
#
loop_
_entity_poly.entity_id
_entity_poly.type
_entity_poly.pdbx_seq_one_letter_code
_entity_poly.pdbx_strand_id
1 'polypeptide(L)'
;MIKGVHTMFYSSEPDELRAFIRDKLRFPCTDVGGGWLIFELPEADMGCHPSDSADGQPSGTRDISFYCDDIKKTREELSERGVEFTDDVSDLGYGLSTRFKLPGGFTAQLYEPR
;
A
#
# COMPACT_ATOMS: atom_id res chain seq x y z
N MET A 1 3.84 -2.58 27.15
CA MET A 1 4.88 -2.71 26.10
C MET A 1 4.20 -2.98 24.76
N ILE A 2 4.64 -2.34 23.68
CA ILE A 2 4.06 -2.47 22.32
C ILE A 2 4.55 -3.78 21.68
N LYS A 3 3.68 -4.53 20.98
CA LYS A 3 3.98 -5.85 20.39
C LYS A 3 4.13 -5.86 18.87
N GLY A 4 3.67 -4.82 18.18
CA GLY A 4 3.63 -4.73 16.72
C GLY A 4 2.70 -3.62 16.26
N VAL A 5 2.47 -3.53 14.95
CA VAL A 5 1.55 -2.58 14.32
C VAL A 5 0.37 -3.35 13.71
N HIS A 6 -0.84 -2.83 13.90
CA HIS A 6 -2.05 -3.36 13.27
C HIS A 6 -2.61 -2.32 12.29
N THR A 7 -2.34 -2.51 11.01
CA THR A 7 -2.75 -1.61 9.92
C THR A 7 -4.14 -1.95 9.40
N MET A 8 -4.94 -0.94 9.05
CA MET A 8 -6.30 -1.13 8.57
C MET A 8 -6.62 -0.23 7.39
N PHE A 9 -7.31 -0.79 6.40
CA PHE A 9 -8.05 -0.03 5.40
C PHE A 9 -9.52 0.03 5.81
N TYR A 10 -10.13 1.20 5.67
CA TYR A 10 -11.57 1.38 5.79
C TYR A 10 -12.12 1.58 4.38
N SER A 11 -12.85 0.58 3.88
CA SER A 11 -13.35 0.56 2.50
C SER A 11 -14.87 0.46 2.49
N SER A 12 -15.49 1.16 1.53
CA SER A 12 -16.90 0.97 1.16
C SER A 12 -17.13 -0.33 0.37
N GLU A 13 -16.06 -0.95 -0.14
CA GLU A 13 -16.03 -2.19 -0.91
C GLU A 13 -15.06 -3.19 -0.25
N PRO A 14 -15.37 -3.67 0.98
CA PRO A 14 -14.41 -4.44 1.78
C PRO A 14 -14.09 -5.82 1.21
N ASP A 15 -15.05 -6.48 0.57
CA ASP A 15 -14.86 -7.83 0.02
C ASP A 15 -14.01 -7.79 -1.26
N GLU A 16 -14.26 -6.80 -2.11
CA GLU A 16 -13.46 -6.51 -3.29
C GLU A 16 -12.03 -6.13 -2.91
N LEU A 17 -11.85 -5.29 -1.88
CA LEU A 17 -10.53 -4.91 -1.41
C LEU A 17 -9.75 -6.10 -0.85
N ARG A 18 -10.40 -6.97 -0.05
CA ARG A 18 -9.78 -8.20 0.45
C ARG A 18 -9.35 -9.11 -0.70
N ALA A 19 -10.22 -9.31 -1.69
CA ALA A 19 -9.90 -10.10 -2.87
C ALA A 19 -8.72 -9.48 -3.65
N PHE A 20 -8.71 -8.15 -3.80
CA PHE A 20 -7.61 -7.44 -4.45
C PHE A 20 -6.27 -7.69 -3.73
N ILE A 21 -6.22 -7.50 -2.41
CA ILE A 21 -4.98 -7.68 -1.64
C ILE A 21 -4.50 -9.14 -1.73
N ARG A 22 -5.42 -10.11 -1.62
CA ARG A 22 -5.10 -11.54 -1.74
C ARG A 22 -4.62 -11.92 -3.14
N ASP A 23 -5.32 -11.51 -4.19
CA ASP A 23 -5.13 -12.07 -5.53
C ASP A 23 -4.16 -11.24 -6.37
N LYS A 24 -4.18 -9.91 -6.20
CA LYS A 24 -3.37 -8.95 -6.99
C LYS A 24 -2.07 -8.62 -6.29
N LEU A 25 -2.11 -8.30 -4.99
CA LEU A 25 -0.91 -8.05 -4.19
C LEU A 25 -0.26 -9.34 -3.67
N ARG A 26 -1.00 -10.45 -3.65
CA ARG A 26 -0.51 -11.79 -3.27
C ARG A 26 0.03 -11.88 -1.86
N PHE A 27 -0.50 -11.08 -0.94
CA PHE A 27 -0.17 -11.25 0.47
C PHE A 27 -0.79 -12.54 1.00
N PRO A 28 -0.01 -13.36 1.73
CA PRO A 28 -0.58 -14.48 2.46
C PRO A 28 -1.63 -13.98 3.44
N CYS A 29 -2.64 -14.78 3.71
CA CYS A 29 -3.69 -14.41 4.63
C CYS A 29 -4.32 -15.60 5.33
N THR A 30 -4.85 -15.34 6.52
CA THR A 30 -5.71 -16.26 7.26
C THR A 30 -7.14 -15.74 7.26
N ASP A 31 -8.10 -16.57 6.85
CA ASP A 31 -9.53 -16.29 7.06
C ASP A 31 -9.90 -16.64 8.51
N VAL A 32 -10.34 -15.63 9.27
CA VAL A 32 -10.77 -15.80 10.67
C VAL A 32 -12.28 -16.00 10.80
N GLY A 33 -12.97 -16.24 9.68
CA GLY A 33 -14.39 -16.54 9.60
C GLY A 33 -15.16 -15.49 8.79
N GLY A 34 -16.11 -15.95 7.98
CA GLY A 34 -17.03 -15.08 7.24
C GLY A 34 -16.35 -14.21 6.17
N GLY A 35 -15.20 -14.65 5.62
CA GLY A 35 -14.44 -13.88 4.63
C GLY A 35 -13.59 -12.76 5.24
N TRP A 36 -13.42 -12.76 6.56
CA TRP A 36 -12.58 -11.78 7.24
C TRP A 36 -11.11 -12.21 7.15
N LEU A 37 -10.37 -11.61 6.21
CA LEU A 37 -8.97 -11.94 5.99
C LEU A 37 -8.05 -11.09 6.89
N ILE A 38 -7.10 -11.75 7.55
CA ILE A 38 -5.94 -11.12 8.18
C ILE A 38 -4.73 -11.41 7.29
N PHE A 39 -4.13 -10.35 6.73
CA PHE A 39 -2.99 -10.46 5.83
C PHE A 39 -1.66 -10.48 6.60
N GLU A 40 -0.76 -11.35 6.17
CA GLU A 40 0.61 -11.43 6.65
C GLU A 40 1.46 -10.48 5.80
N LEU A 41 1.86 -9.36 6.41
CA LEU A 41 2.80 -8.43 5.79
C LEU A 41 4.23 -8.95 6.02
N PRO A 42 5.06 -9.11 4.97
CA PRO A 42 6.36 -9.75 5.09
C PRO A 42 7.35 -8.91 5.94
N GLU A 43 7.34 -7.59 5.75
CA GLU A 43 8.16 -6.61 6.48
C GLU A 43 7.46 -5.24 6.46
N ALA A 44 7.83 -4.35 7.39
CA ALA A 44 7.24 -3.02 7.51
C ALA A 44 8.20 -2.02 8.13
N ASP A 45 8.25 -0.82 7.53
CA ASP A 45 8.96 0.35 8.05
C ASP A 45 7.98 1.45 8.44
N MET A 46 8.37 2.30 9.40
CA MET A 46 7.58 3.44 9.85
C MET A 46 8.39 4.73 9.78
N GLY A 47 7.97 5.63 8.88
CA GLY A 47 8.50 6.98 8.77
C GLY A 47 7.65 8.01 9.54
N CYS A 48 8.25 9.15 9.83
CA CYS A 48 7.56 10.33 10.34
C CYS A 48 7.92 11.53 9.45
N HIS A 49 6.97 11.96 8.62
CA HIS A 49 7.15 13.11 7.73
C HIS A 49 6.73 14.42 8.42
N PRO A 50 7.47 15.52 8.23
CA PRO A 50 7.02 16.84 8.64
C PRO A 50 5.71 17.24 7.95
N SER A 51 4.70 17.60 8.73
CA SER A 51 3.38 17.99 8.21
C SER A 51 3.36 19.36 7.52
N ASP A 52 4.40 20.18 7.72
CA ASP A 52 4.52 21.55 7.20
C ASP A 52 5.41 21.66 5.94
N SER A 53 5.81 20.51 5.37
CA SER A 53 6.52 20.46 4.09
C SER A 53 5.58 20.71 2.89
N ALA A 54 6.13 21.08 1.74
CA ALA A 54 5.34 21.35 0.53
C ALA A 54 4.51 20.13 0.07
N ASP A 55 5.05 18.93 0.28
CA ASP A 55 4.40 17.65 0.01
C ASP A 55 3.82 17.00 1.28
N GLY A 56 3.74 17.76 2.37
CA GLY A 56 3.27 17.30 3.68
C GLY A 56 1.76 17.10 3.73
N GLN A 57 1.31 16.22 4.61
CA GLN A 57 -0.10 16.02 4.93
C GLN A 57 -0.45 16.65 6.28
N PRO A 58 -1.72 17.00 6.54
CA PRO A 58 -2.15 17.50 7.83
C PRO A 58 -1.69 16.61 8.99
N SER A 59 -1.27 17.22 10.10
CA SER A 59 -0.83 16.49 11.28
C SER A 59 -1.92 15.51 11.76
N GLY A 60 -1.50 14.27 12.06
CA GLY A 60 -2.41 13.18 12.43
C GLY A 60 -2.91 12.32 11.26
N THR A 61 -2.62 12.71 10.01
CA THR A 61 -2.82 11.84 8.84
C THR A 61 -2.03 10.55 9.02
N ARG A 62 -2.71 9.41 8.83
CA ARG A 62 -2.07 8.09 8.78
C ARG A 62 -2.16 7.60 7.36
N ASP A 63 -1.02 7.22 6.79
CA ASP A 63 -0.93 6.74 5.42
C ASP A 63 -0.32 5.34 5.39
N ILE A 64 -0.74 4.54 4.41
CA ILE A 64 -0.25 3.17 4.21
C ILE A 64 0.28 3.08 2.78
N SER A 65 1.59 2.91 2.67
CA SER A 65 2.28 2.62 1.42
C SER A 65 2.81 1.19 1.40
N PHE A 66 3.07 0.69 0.20
CA PHE A 66 3.80 -0.54 -0.03
C PHE A 66 5.17 -0.20 -0.61
N TYR A 67 6.19 -0.99 -0.31
CA TYR A 67 7.53 -0.78 -0.87
C TYR A 67 8.07 -2.03 -1.56
N CYS A 68 9.09 -1.82 -2.39
CA CYS A 68 9.75 -2.84 -3.19
C CYS A 68 11.20 -2.44 -3.52
N ASP A 69 12.00 -3.41 -3.94
CA ASP A 69 13.40 -3.19 -4.34
C ASP A 69 13.58 -2.71 -5.79
N ASP A 70 12.56 -2.92 -6.66
CA ASP A 70 12.57 -2.50 -8.07
C ASP A 70 11.15 -2.11 -8.50
N ILE A 71 10.87 -0.81 -8.47
CA ILE A 71 9.55 -0.25 -8.73
C ILE A 71 9.07 -0.50 -10.16
N LYS A 72 9.99 -0.58 -11.13
CA LYS A 72 9.63 -0.79 -12.54
C LYS A 72 9.17 -2.22 -12.74
N LYS A 73 9.96 -3.18 -12.25
CA LYS A 73 9.62 -4.59 -12.31
C LYS A 73 8.35 -4.89 -11.51
N THR A 74 8.24 -4.38 -10.28
CA THR A 74 7.04 -4.58 -9.46
C THR A 74 5.79 -3.96 -10.11
N ARG A 75 5.91 -2.77 -10.73
CA ARG A 75 4.81 -2.16 -11.49
C ARG A 75 4.36 -3.04 -12.65
N GLU A 76 5.29 -3.54 -13.46
CA GLU A 76 4.99 -4.44 -14.58
C GLU A 76 4.25 -5.70 -14.10
N GLU A 77 4.78 -6.40 -13.11
CA GLU A 77 4.18 -7.61 -12.56
C GLU A 77 2.78 -7.37 -11.95
N LEU A 78 2.57 -6.23 -11.29
CA LEU A 78 1.26 -5.84 -10.75
C LEU A 78 0.29 -5.49 -11.89
N SER A 79 0.75 -4.81 -12.94
CA SER A 79 -0.06 -4.50 -14.13
C SER A 79 -0.47 -5.77 -14.88
N GLU A 80 0.39 -6.78 -15.01
CA GLU A 80 0.02 -8.10 -15.56
C GLU A 80 -1.08 -8.78 -14.73
N ARG A 81 -1.08 -8.54 -13.42
CA ARG A 81 -2.15 -9.00 -12.53
C ARG A 81 -3.40 -8.14 -12.65
N GLY A 82 -3.40 -7.03 -13.38
CA GLY A 82 -4.56 -6.15 -13.57
C GLY A 82 -4.67 -5.03 -12.54
N VAL A 83 -3.57 -4.66 -11.89
CA VAL A 83 -3.49 -3.44 -11.08
C VAL A 83 -3.36 -2.22 -11.98
N GLU A 84 -4.24 -1.24 -11.79
CA GLU A 84 -4.23 0.02 -12.54
C GLU A 84 -3.41 1.09 -11.80
N PHE A 85 -2.32 1.55 -12.41
CA PHE A 85 -1.51 2.65 -11.92
C PHE A 85 -2.08 4.00 -12.35
N THR A 86 -2.10 4.97 -11.45
CA THR A 86 -2.64 6.32 -11.71
C THR A 86 -1.58 7.31 -12.14
N ASP A 87 -0.32 7.05 -11.77
CA ASP A 87 0.81 7.93 -12.01
C ASP A 87 1.96 7.17 -12.71
N ASP A 88 2.86 7.91 -13.34
CA ASP A 88 4.17 7.39 -13.75
C ASP A 88 5.14 7.39 -12.56
N VAL A 89 6.19 6.56 -12.66
CA VAL A 89 7.25 6.51 -11.65
C VAL A 89 7.98 7.85 -11.58
N SER A 90 8.01 8.44 -10.39
CA SER A 90 8.61 9.74 -10.10
C SER A 90 9.72 9.61 -9.05
N ASP A 91 10.80 10.38 -9.22
CA ASP A 91 11.89 10.48 -8.24
C ASP A 91 11.57 11.59 -7.22
N LEU A 92 11.44 11.20 -5.96
CA LEU A 92 11.12 12.10 -4.85
C LEU A 92 12.40 12.61 -4.12
N GLY A 93 13.59 12.32 -4.67
CA GLY A 93 14.88 12.66 -4.08
C GLY A 93 15.36 11.63 -3.07
N TYR A 94 14.47 11.14 -2.21
CA TYR A 94 14.74 10.10 -1.19
C TYR A 94 14.33 8.67 -1.62
N GLY A 95 13.73 8.53 -2.80
CA GLY A 95 13.26 7.26 -3.34
C GLY A 95 12.40 7.45 -4.58
N LEU A 96 12.01 6.35 -5.22
CA LEU A 96 11.08 6.37 -6.35
C LEU A 96 9.66 6.06 -5.87
N SER A 97 8.67 6.65 -6.51
CA SER A 97 7.26 6.45 -6.14
C SER A 97 6.33 6.45 -7.33
N THR A 98 5.26 5.67 -7.22
CA THR A 98 4.10 5.67 -8.12
C THR A 98 2.86 5.33 -7.30
N ARG A 99 1.65 5.55 -7.85
CA ARG A 99 0.41 5.17 -7.17
C ARG A 99 -0.46 4.25 -8.02
N PHE A 100 -1.28 3.45 -7.36
CA PHE A 100 -2.25 2.55 -8.01
C PHE A 100 -3.59 2.56 -7.29
N LYS A 101 -4.64 2.17 -8.02
CA LYS A 101 -6.01 2.14 -7.52
C LYS A 101 -6.28 0.91 -6.66
N LEU A 102 -7.09 1.11 -5.63
CA LEU A 102 -7.67 0.06 -4.79
C LEU A 102 -9.21 0.11 -4.87
N PRO A 103 -9.91 -1.03 -4.71
CA PRO A 103 -11.35 -1.03 -4.49
C PRO A 103 -11.72 -0.16 -3.28
N GLY A 104 -12.86 0.53 -3.35
CA GLY A 104 -13.29 1.56 -2.40
C GLY A 104 -12.94 2.98 -2.83
N GLY A 105 -12.38 3.17 -4.03
CA GLY A 105 -12.19 4.49 -4.65
C GLY A 105 -10.99 5.29 -4.16
N PHE A 106 -10.01 4.65 -3.53
CA PHE A 106 -8.78 5.30 -3.08
C PHE A 106 -7.54 4.75 -3.78
N THR A 107 -6.40 5.41 -3.56
CA THR A 107 -5.11 5.04 -4.15
C THR A 107 -4.13 4.66 -3.03
N ALA A 108 -3.17 3.81 -3.36
CA ALA A 108 -2.04 3.50 -2.50
C ALA A 108 -0.72 3.80 -3.23
N GLN A 109 0.29 4.17 -2.46
CA GLN A 109 1.64 4.38 -2.96
C GLN A 109 2.39 3.04 -3.05
N LEU A 110 3.11 2.85 -4.16
CA LEU A 110 4.22 1.91 -4.28
C LEU A 110 5.52 2.72 -4.27
N TYR A 111 6.46 2.32 -3.42
CA TYR A 111 7.68 3.06 -3.12
C TYR A 111 8.92 2.18 -3.28
N GLU A 112 10.01 2.74 -3.81
CA GLU A 112 11.33 2.12 -3.77
C GLU A 112 12.27 3.05 -2.98
N PRO A 113 12.70 2.65 -1.78
CA PRO A 113 13.67 3.43 -1.01
C PRO A 113 15.03 3.48 -1.68
N ARG A 114 15.77 4.58 -1.45
CA ARG A 114 17.19 4.73 -1.81
C ARG A 114 18.12 4.46 -0.64
#